data_AF-S5DRH6-F1
#
_entry.id   AF-S5DRH6-F1
#
_cell.length_a   1.000
_cell.length_b   1.000
_cell.length_c   1.000
_cell.angle_alpha   90.00
_cell.angle_beta   90.00
_cell.angle_gamma   90.00
#
_symmetry.space_group_name_H-M   'P 1'
#
loop_
_entity.id
_entity.type
_entity.pdbx_description
1 polymer ?
#
loop_
_entity_poly.entity_id
_entity_poly.type
_entity_poly.pdbx_seq_one_letter_code
_entity_poly.pdbx_strand_id
1 'polypeptide(L)'
;YYISHQIDVIQRRTKYRLEKAENRLHIVEGLLLALNKIDQIIKVIKASKDVDTARKSLMTKFKLSEVQASHILDMPLRRLTALEMEKLEEEKKELKNTIKDLAAILKSRTKQNTILIEELEAITEKFGDERRSRIVPDVGEVSIEDLIEDEEIIVSVSSNGYVKSVASTSYKKQGRGGKGVKAASSDEDVIEHLLSTSVHSYLLFFTDKGKVYRAKAHEIPKTNRTARGSLIQNVLSMGQDEKVQAIIDTRDYETEKFLLIMTEKGTVKKSKFKDFDSNYKSLQAIKLKDDDRVVSVKTTSGKEDVILVSQKGQAIRFDETNLKPQGRTAMGVRGIKLREGDKVVGAATSRDETLLFITAKGYGKRTKLDEFRRAGRGGMGVKALKVTEAKGNLVGARSVDEDTEVMLMSTGGTAIRCAVKQIKQMSRAAQGVRVMKLSSEEEVSAFIPIKT
;
A
#
# COMPACT_ATOMS: atom_id res chain seq x y z
N TYR A 1 -11.60 18.47 28.97
CA TYR A 1 -11.72 19.57 29.96
C TYR A 1 -11.31 20.93 29.39
N TYR A 2 -10.09 21.12 28.85
CA TYR A 2 -9.67 22.41 28.29
C TYR A 2 -10.60 22.95 27.18
N ILE A 3 -10.95 22.10 26.21
CA ILE A 3 -11.83 22.46 25.09
C ILE A 3 -13.23 22.90 25.58
N SER A 4 -13.79 22.21 26.57
CA SER A 4 -15.10 22.58 27.13
C SER A 4 -15.05 23.94 27.83
N HIS A 5 -13.97 24.24 28.55
CA HIS A 5 -13.78 25.54 29.19
C HIS A 5 -13.66 26.68 28.16
N GLN A 6 -12.85 26.49 27.10
CA GLN A 6 -12.70 27.52 26.07
C GLN A 6 -14.02 27.85 25.37
N ILE A 7 -14.86 26.84 25.15
CA ILE A 7 -16.14 27.08 24.50
C ILE A 7 -17.13 27.80 25.42
N ASP A 8 -17.10 27.54 26.73
CA ASP A 8 -17.84 28.35 27.71
C ASP A 8 -17.41 29.83 27.67
N VAL A 9 -16.09 30.09 27.64
CA VAL A 9 -15.54 31.45 27.52
C VAL A 9 -16.02 32.14 26.25
N ILE A 10 -15.97 31.46 25.09
CA ILE A 10 -16.46 31.98 23.81
C ILE A 10 -17.95 32.32 23.90
N GLN A 11 -18.76 31.44 24.50
CA GLN A 11 -20.20 31.68 24.67
C GLN A 11 -20.49 32.88 25.55
N ARG A 12 -19.84 32.99 26.72
CA ARG A 12 -20.01 34.12 27.65
C ARG A 12 -19.59 35.45 27.01
N ARG A 13 -18.45 35.49 26.33
CA ARG A 13 -17.95 36.67 25.60
C ARG A 13 -18.91 37.08 24.48
N THR A 14 -19.41 36.10 23.70
CA THR A 14 -20.34 36.35 22.59
C THR A 14 -21.68 36.85 23.12
N LYS A 15 -22.19 36.29 24.22
CA LYS A 15 -23.42 36.74 24.88
C LYS A 15 -23.31 38.18 25.37
N TYR A 16 -22.20 38.53 26.02
CA TYR A 16 -21.95 39.91 26.48
C TYR A 16 -21.92 40.91 25.31
N ARG A 17 -21.25 40.55 24.20
CA ARG A 17 -21.20 41.39 23.00
C ARG A 17 -22.58 41.54 22.34
N LEU A 18 -23.37 40.46 22.32
CA LEU A 18 -24.72 40.46 21.78
C LEU A 18 -25.62 41.42 22.57
N GLU A 19 -25.65 41.30 23.91
CA GLU A 19 -26.43 42.16 24.78
C GLU A 19 -26.03 43.65 24.63
N LYS A 20 -24.72 43.93 24.54
CA LYS A 20 -24.21 45.28 24.29
C LYS A 20 -24.69 45.84 22.94
N ALA A 21 -24.67 45.02 21.88
CA ALA A 21 -25.11 45.42 20.55
C ALA A 21 -26.64 45.62 20.50
N GLU A 22 -27.42 44.77 21.16
CA GLU A 22 -28.88 44.89 21.27
C GLU A 22 -29.29 46.16 22.02
N ASN A 23 -28.65 46.44 23.16
CA ASN A 23 -28.87 47.67 23.91
C ASN A 23 -28.54 48.92 23.08
N ARG A 24 -27.45 48.87 22.30
CA ARG A 24 -27.09 49.98 21.41
C ARG A 24 -28.09 50.14 20.27
N LEU A 25 -28.50 49.04 19.63
CA LEU A 25 -29.51 49.06 18.57
C LEU A 25 -30.83 49.64 19.07
N HIS A 26 -31.26 49.26 20.29
CA HIS A 26 -32.45 49.81 20.93
C HIS A 26 -32.38 51.34 21.03
N ILE A 27 -31.24 51.90 21.45
CA ILE A 27 -31.04 53.35 21.53
C ILE A 27 -31.08 54.00 20.13
N VAL A 28 -30.36 53.44 19.16
CA VAL A 28 -30.29 53.97 17.78
C VAL A 28 -31.67 53.97 17.12
N GLU A 29 -32.48 52.94 17.32
CA GLU A 29 -33.85 52.89 16.82
C GLU A 29 -34.75 53.97 17.45
N GLY A 30 -34.54 54.29 18.73
CA GLY A 30 -35.24 55.38 19.41
C GLY A 30 -34.82 56.75 18.86
N LEU A 31 -33.52 56.96 18.63
CA LEU A 31 -33.00 58.19 18.05
C LEU A 31 -33.49 58.40 16.62
N LEU A 32 -33.47 57.37 15.77
CA LEU A 32 -33.99 57.48 14.39
C LEU A 32 -35.50 57.73 14.36
N LEU A 33 -36.27 57.10 15.26
CA LEU A 33 -37.70 57.41 15.41
C LEU A 33 -37.90 58.88 15.82
N ALA A 34 -37.04 59.36 16.71
CA ALA A 34 -37.11 60.73 17.19
C ALA A 34 -36.77 61.76 16.10
N LEU A 35 -35.73 61.51 15.31
CA LEU A 35 -35.31 62.34 14.19
C LEU A 35 -36.40 62.43 13.12
N ASN A 36 -37.06 61.31 12.80
CA ASN A 36 -38.18 61.28 11.84
C ASN A 36 -39.42 62.07 12.31
N LYS A 37 -39.58 62.30 13.61
CA LYS A 37 -40.76 62.99 14.20
C LYS A 37 -40.33 64.20 15.05
N ILE A 38 -39.26 64.88 14.65
CA ILE A 38 -38.59 65.87 15.48
C ILE A 38 -39.51 67.02 15.92
N ASP A 39 -40.37 67.52 15.03
CA ASP A 39 -41.28 68.63 15.33
C ASP A 39 -42.29 68.25 16.43
N GLN A 40 -42.79 67.02 16.38
CA GLN A 40 -43.72 66.49 17.38
C GLN A 40 -43.04 66.30 18.73
N ILE A 41 -41.78 65.85 18.72
CA ILE A 41 -40.97 65.67 19.93
C ILE A 41 -40.63 67.02 20.57
N ILE A 42 -40.18 67.99 19.79
CA ILE A 42 -39.89 69.35 20.30
C ILE A 42 -41.14 69.97 20.91
N LYS A 43 -42.32 69.79 20.28
CA LYS A 43 -43.59 70.29 20.82
C LYS A 43 -43.94 69.65 22.17
N VAL A 44 -43.70 68.34 22.33
CA VAL A 44 -43.92 67.62 23.59
C VAL A 44 -42.94 68.08 24.67
N ILE A 45 -41.66 68.26 24.32
CA ILE A 45 -40.62 68.72 25.25
C ILE A 45 -40.93 70.16 25.72
N LYS A 46 -41.24 71.08 24.80
CA LYS A 46 -41.58 72.48 25.14
C LYS A 46 -42.84 72.64 25.98
N ALA A 47 -43.80 71.71 25.85
CA ALA A 47 -45.03 71.70 26.64
C ALA A 47 -44.87 71.12 28.05
N SER A 48 -43.74 70.45 28.34
CA SER A 48 -43.47 69.83 29.63
C SER A 48 -42.82 70.83 30.58
N LYS A 49 -43.12 70.72 31.89
CA LYS A 49 -42.63 71.67 32.91
C LYS A 49 -41.21 71.34 33.39
N ASP A 50 -40.81 70.08 33.29
CA ASP A 50 -39.55 69.55 33.83
C ASP A 50 -39.10 68.32 33.02
N VAL A 51 -37.85 67.89 33.23
CA VAL A 51 -37.22 66.81 32.47
C VAL A 51 -37.93 65.47 32.69
N ASP A 52 -38.43 65.21 33.90
CA ASP A 52 -39.10 63.94 34.23
C ASP A 52 -40.51 63.87 33.61
N THR A 53 -41.24 64.99 33.56
CA THR A 53 -42.53 65.07 32.85
C THR A 53 -42.36 64.95 31.33
N ALA A 54 -41.27 65.50 30.77
CA ALA A 54 -40.92 65.31 29.36
C ALA A 54 -40.59 63.84 29.05
N ARG A 55 -39.78 63.18 29.90
CA ARG A 55 -39.40 61.76 29.75
C ARG A 55 -40.64 60.86 29.75
N LYS A 56 -41.52 61.00 30.75
CA LYS A 56 -42.78 60.23 30.83
C LYS A 56 -43.68 60.47 29.63
N SER A 57 -43.81 61.72 29.18
CA SER A 57 -44.63 62.07 28.01
C SER A 57 -44.11 61.46 26.71
N LEU A 58 -42.79 61.41 26.51
CA LEU A 58 -42.16 60.77 25.36
C LEU A 58 -42.38 59.25 25.38
N MET A 59 -42.25 58.62 26.54
CA MET A 59 -42.53 57.19 26.72
C MET A 59 -43.99 56.86 26.37
N THR A 60 -44.96 57.61 26.89
CA THR A 60 -46.39 57.33 26.64
C THR A 60 -46.80 57.59 25.19
N LYS A 61 -46.37 58.72 24.59
CA LYS A 61 -46.83 59.12 23.24
C LYS A 61 -46.13 58.35 22.12
N PHE A 62 -44.84 58.06 22.26
CA PHE A 62 -44.04 57.43 21.21
C PHE A 62 -43.69 55.97 21.52
N LYS A 63 -44.21 55.42 22.61
CA LYS A 63 -43.94 54.04 23.09
C LYS A 63 -42.44 53.74 23.21
N LEU A 64 -41.69 54.73 23.67
CA LEU A 64 -40.24 54.65 23.86
C LEU A 64 -39.92 54.06 25.25
N SER A 65 -38.78 53.38 25.37
CA SER A 65 -38.26 52.97 26.67
C SER A 65 -37.68 54.15 27.45
N GLU A 66 -37.53 53.99 28.77
CA GLU A 66 -36.95 55.02 29.63
C GLU A 66 -35.52 55.42 29.21
N VAL A 67 -34.73 54.42 28.78
CA VAL A 67 -33.36 54.61 28.29
C VAL A 67 -33.36 55.38 26.97
N GLN A 68 -34.25 55.03 26.02
CA GLN A 68 -34.39 55.79 24.78
C GLN A 68 -34.82 57.23 25.02
N ALA A 69 -35.83 57.44 25.87
CA ALA A 69 -36.35 58.77 26.17
C ALA A 69 -35.27 59.67 26.79
N SER A 70 -34.45 59.13 27.69
CA SER A 70 -33.31 59.86 28.27
C SER A 70 -32.27 60.21 27.19
N HIS A 71 -31.89 59.27 26.34
CA HIS A 71 -30.95 59.53 25.24
C HIS A 71 -31.47 60.54 24.20
N ILE A 72 -32.77 60.62 23.99
CA ILE A 72 -33.39 61.61 23.10
C ILE A 72 -33.33 63.01 23.74
N LEU A 73 -33.57 63.12 25.04
CA LEU A 73 -33.46 64.39 25.77
C LEU A 73 -32.01 64.91 25.79
N ASP A 74 -31.03 64.01 25.88
CA ASP A 74 -29.60 64.34 25.89
C ASP A 74 -29.02 64.60 24.47
N MET A 75 -29.86 64.52 23.43
CA MET A 75 -29.40 64.64 22.04
C MET A 75 -29.04 66.10 21.69
N PRO A 76 -27.82 66.37 21.17
CA PRO A 76 -27.45 67.70 20.73
C PRO A 76 -28.06 68.03 19.35
N LEU A 77 -28.48 69.29 19.15
CA LEU A 77 -29.11 69.76 17.90
C LEU A 77 -28.26 69.51 16.64
N ARG A 78 -26.93 69.42 16.76
CA ARG A 78 -26.04 69.09 15.64
C ARG A 78 -26.31 67.73 14.98
N ARG A 79 -26.98 66.81 15.69
CA ARG A 79 -27.36 65.48 15.18
C ARG A 79 -28.55 65.48 14.22
N LEU A 80 -29.16 66.65 14.00
CA LEU A 80 -30.28 66.81 13.07
C LEU A 80 -29.84 66.92 11.60
N THR A 81 -28.54 67.00 11.32
CA THR A 81 -28.04 67.10 9.94
C THR A 81 -28.26 65.80 9.18
N ALA A 82 -28.47 65.90 7.87
CA ALA A 82 -28.68 64.72 7.00
C ALA A 82 -27.55 63.69 7.13
N LEU A 83 -26.30 64.16 7.24
CA LEU A 83 -25.11 63.32 7.38
C LEU A 83 -25.09 62.55 8.72
N GLU A 84 -25.58 63.14 9.81
CA GLU A 84 -25.66 62.43 11.10
C GLU A 84 -26.83 61.43 11.13
N MET A 85 -27.92 61.69 10.39
CA MET A 85 -28.99 60.71 10.19
C MET A 85 -28.49 59.50 9.39
N GLU A 86 -27.78 59.73 8.28
CA GLU A 86 -27.22 58.67 7.45
C GLU A 86 -26.25 57.78 8.25
N LYS A 87 -25.38 58.39 9.07
CA LYS A 87 -24.51 57.64 9.99
C LYS A 87 -25.27 56.76 10.98
N LEU A 88 -26.41 57.22 11.51
CA LEU A 88 -27.23 56.42 12.43
C LEU A 88 -27.96 55.28 11.71
N GLU A 89 -28.36 55.47 10.45
CA GLU A 89 -28.92 54.41 9.62
C GLU A 89 -27.88 53.36 9.25
N GLU A 90 -26.66 53.79 8.94
CA GLU A 90 -25.51 52.90 8.72
C GLU A 90 -25.16 52.14 10.01
N GLU A 91 -25.04 52.83 11.15
CA GLU A 91 -24.79 52.21 12.46
C GLU A 91 -25.89 51.17 12.78
N LYS A 92 -27.17 51.48 12.52
CA LYS A 92 -28.28 50.54 12.69
C LYS A 92 -28.10 49.29 11.83
N LYS A 93 -27.70 49.46 10.57
CA LYS A 93 -27.49 48.35 9.62
C LYS A 93 -26.34 47.46 10.10
N GLU A 94 -25.22 48.06 10.49
CA GLU A 94 -24.05 47.34 11.03
C GLU A 94 -24.37 46.59 12.32
N LEU A 95 -25.10 47.22 13.25
CA LEU A 95 -25.53 46.59 14.50
C LEU A 95 -26.46 45.40 14.23
N LYS A 96 -27.40 45.51 13.29
CA LYS A 96 -28.27 44.38 12.89
C LYS A 96 -27.48 43.21 12.32
N ASN A 97 -26.48 43.50 11.47
CA ASN A 97 -25.60 42.46 10.94
C ASN A 97 -24.79 41.79 12.06
N THR A 98 -24.20 42.61 12.95
CA THR A 98 -23.41 42.13 14.10
C THR A 98 -24.25 41.24 15.03
N ILE A 99 -25.48 41.66 15.36
CA ILE A 99 -26.40 40.88 16.18
C ILE A 99 -26.75 39.56 15.51
N LYS A 100 -27.03 39.57 14.20
CA LYS A 100 -27.32 38.35 13.43
C LYS A 100 -26.15 37.37 13.46
N ASP A 101 -24.93 37.86 13.30
CA ASP A 101 -23.72 37.03 13.32
C ASP A 101 -23.44 36.47 14.71
N LEU A 102 -23.49 37.30 15.76
CA LEU A 102 -23.32 36.88 17.15
C LEU A 102 -24.38 35.84 17.57
N ALA A 103 -25.64 36.05 17.20
CA ALA A 103 -26.72 35.10 17.44
C ALA A 103 -26.50 33.76 16.70
N ALA A 104 -25.96 33.81 15.48
CA ALA A 104 -25.62 32.61 14.72
C ALA A 104 -24.47 31.82 15.37
N ILE A 105 -23.48 32.49 15.97
CA ILE A 105 -22.38 31.87 16.71
C ILE A 105 -22.92 31.15 17.96
N LEU A 106 -23.83 31.77 18.71
CA LEU A 106 -24.41 31.13 19.90
C LEU A 106 -25.25 29.89 19.58
N LYS A 107 -25.94 29.87 18.42
CA LYS A 107 -26.80 28.76 17.98
C LYS A 107 -26.03 27.58 17.38
N SER A 108 -24.84 27.80 16.80
CA SER A 108 -24.10 26.77 16.08
C SER A 108 -22.81 26.37 16.79
N ARG A 109 -22.75 25.11 17.23
CA ARG A 109 -21.53 24.54 17.80
C ARG A 109 -20.37 24.50 16.79
N THR A 110 -20.68 24.27 15.52
CA THR A 110 -19.68 24.24 14.44
C THR A 110 -18.97 25.58 14.31
N LYS A 111 -19.72 26.70 14.33
CA LYS A 111 -19.12 28.05 14.30
C LYS A 111 -18.26 28.34 15.53
N GLN A 112 -18.67 27.88 16.71
CA GLN A 112 -17.86 28.01 17.93
C GLN A 112 -16.54 27.23 17.82
N ASN A 113 -16.58 26.03 17.24
CA ASN A 113 -15.38 25.23 17.01
C ASN A 113 -14.45 25.88 15.98
N THR A 114 -14.97 26.49 14.91
CA THR A 114 -14.16 27.22 13.93
C THR A 114 -13.41 28.37 14.60
N ILE A 115 -14.09 29.19 15.40
CA ILE A 115 -13.46 30.29 16.15
C ILE A 115 -12.37 29.76 17.09
N LEU A 116 -12.63 28.63 17.78
CA LEU A 116 -11.64 28.01 18.66
C LEU A 116 -10.39 27.56 17.90
N ILE A 117 -10.55 26.99 16.71
CA ILE A 117 -9.41 26.59 15.86
C ILE A 117 -8.61 27.81 15.44
N GLU A 118 -9.28 28.86 14.93
CA GLU A 118 -8.63 30.11 14.52
C GLU A 118 -7.84 30.75 15.69
N GLU A 119 -8.41 30.76 16.90
CA GLU A 119 -7.74 31.27 18.10
C GLU A 119 -6.53 30.39 18.51
N LEU A 120 -6.62 29.06 18.38
CA LEU A 120 -5.52 28.15 18.69
C LEU A 120 -4.39 28.23 17.65
N GLU A 121 -4.73 28.40 16.37
CA GLU A 121 -3.77 28.61 15.30
C GLU A 121 -3.00 29.92 15.51
N ALA A 122 -3.69 31.01 15.86
CA ALA A 122 -3.06 32.29 16.18
C ALA A 122 -2.13 32.19 17.40
N ILE A 123 -2.49 31.40 18.42
CA ILE A 123 -1.60 31.12 19.57
C ILE A 123 -0.36 30.35 19.12
N THR A 124 -0.54 29.35 18.26
CA THR A 124 0.55 28.52 17.75
C THR A 124 1.52 29.34 16.89
N GLU A 125 1.01 30.26 16.06
CA GLU A 125 1.84 31.15 15.24
C GLU A 125 2.60 32.17 16.09
N LYS A 126 1.96 32.70 17.14
CA LYS A 126 2.57 33.73 18.00
C LYS A 126 3.56 33.18 19.02
N PHE A 127 3.33 31.98 19.54
CA PHE A 127 4.06 31.42 20.67
C PHE A 127 4.68 30.04 20.38
N GLY A 128 4.56 29.53 19.17
CA GLY A 128 5.17 28.26 18.77
C GLY A 128 6.70 28.38 18.71
N ASP A 129 7.38 27.35 19.22
CA ASP A 129 8.82 27.20 19.10
C ASP A 129 9.18 25.81 18.53
N GLU A 130 10.37 25.71 17.96
CA GLU A 130 10.89 24.42 17.54
C GLU A 130 11.19 23.55 18.75
N ARG A 131 10.95 22.25 18.61
CA ARG A 131 11.25 21.28 19.64
C ARG A 131 12.75 21.30 19.94
N ARG A 132 13.11 21.66 21.17
CA ARG A 132 14.50 21.68 21.66
C ARG A 132 15.09 20.30 21.89
N SER A 133 14.26 19.33 22.28
CA SER A 133 14.70 17.96 22.56
C SER A 133 14.60 17.07 21.32
N ARG A 134 15.56 16.16 21.16
CA ARG A 134 15.46 15.10 20.16
C ARG A 134 14.88 13.85 20.83
N ILE A 135 13.82 13.29 20.27
CA ILE A 135 13.39 11.94 20.65
C ILE A 135 14.39 10.99 19.98
N VAL A 136 15.26 10.40 20.78
CA VAL A 136 16.13 9.32 20.35
C VAL A 136 15.50 8.03 20.88
N PRO A 137 15.36 6.97 20.07
CA PRO A 137 14.99 5.66 20.60
C PRO A 137 15.95 5.27 21.72
N ASP A 138 15.39 4.70 22.79
CA ASP A 138 16.16 4.25 23.94
C ASP A 138 17.21 3.23 23.46
N VAL A 139 18.48 3.48 23.82
CA VAL A 139 19.63 2.61 23.49
C VAL A 139 19.72 1.44 24.50
N GLY A 140 18.77 1.37 25.44
CA GLY A 140 18.78 0.51 26.63
C GLY A 140 18.12 -0.86 26.52
N GLU A 141 17.61 -1.28 25.37
CA GLU A 141 17.39 -2.71 25.10
C GLU A 141 18.34 -3.10 23.96
N VAL A 142 19.53 -3.57 24.31
CA VAL A 142 20.31 -4.40 23.38
C VAL A 142 19.40 -5.56 23.02
N SER A 143 18.85 -5.55 21.81
CA SER A 143 18.10 -6.68 21.33
C SER A 143 19.07 -7.85 21.27
N ILE A 144 18.64 -9.08 21.58
CA ILE A 144 19.48 -10.28 21.33
C ILE A 144 20.00 -10.28 19.89
N GLU A 145 19.28 -9.61 19.00
CA GLU A 145 19.55 -9.41 17.58
C GLU A 145 20.81 -8.56 17.36
N ASP A 146 21.07 -7.52 18.16
CA ASP A 146 22.31 -6.71 18.08
C ASP A 146 23.57 -7.46 18.56
N LEU A 147 23.40 -8.59 19.26
CA LEU A 147 24.49 -9.51 19.62
C LEU A 147 24.84 -10.48 18.47
N ILE A 148 24.02 -10.55 17.42
CA ILE A 148 24.26 -11.44 16.28
C ILE A 148 25.08 -10.68 15.24
N GLU A 149 26.29 -11.18 14.96
CA GLU A 149 27.14 -10.64 13.90
C GLU A 149 26.39 -10.67 12.55
N ASP A 150 26.47 -9.55 11.80
CA ASP A 150 25.89 -9.45 10.48
C ASP A 150 26.74 -10.21 9.45
N GLU A 151 26.61 -11.53 9.48
CA GLU A 151 27.29 -12.45 8.56
C GLU A 151 26.50 -12.59 7.24
N GLU A 152 27.17 -12.86 6.13
CA GLU A 152 26.48 -13.35 4.93
C GLU A 152 26.12 -14.83 5.08
N ILE A 153 24.85 -15.14 4.87
CA ILE A 153 24.30 -16.48 4.93
C ILE A 153 23.61 -16.86 3.62
N ILE A 154 23.52 -18.15 3.37
CA ILE A 154 22.76 -18.73 2.28
C ILE A 154 21.56 -19.45 2.90
N VAL A 155 20.36 -19.01 2.52
CA VAL A 155 19.10 -19.65 2.88
C VAL A 155 18.66 -20.54 1.75
N SER A 156 18.34 -21.79 2.07
CA SER A 156 17.88 -22.78 1.11
C SER A 156 16.57 -23.41 1.56
N VAL A 157 15.65 -23.62 0.62
CA VAL A 157 14.44 -24.43 0.80
C VAL A 157 14.47 -25.59 -0.17
N SER A 158 14.27 -26.79 0.34
CA SER A 158 14.23 -28.01 -0.46
C SER A 158 12.83 -28.30 -1.04
N SER A 159 12.78 -29.19 -2.03
CA SER A 159 11.52 -29.66 -2.64
C SER A 159 10.58 -30.33 -1.64
N ASN A 160 11.14 -30.95 -0.59
CA ASN A 160 10.36 -31.55 0.50
C ASN A 160 9.96 -30.53 1.58
N GLY A 161 10.27 -29.24 1.39
CA GLY A 161 9.88 -28.16 2.30
C GLY A 161 10.77 -28.02 3.53
N TYR A 162 12.01 -28.52 3.49
CA TYR A 162 12.98 -28.23 4.55
C TYR A 162 13.68 -26.91 4.29
N VAL A 163 13.76 -26.07 5.31
CA VAL A 163 14.46 -24.78 5.28
C VAL A 163 15.67 -24.82 6.21
N LYS A 164 16.77 -24.22 5.76
CA LYS A 164 17.99 -24.02 6.55
C LYS A 164 18.75 -22.78 6.12
N SER A 165 19.55 -22.24 7.02
CA SER A 165 20.56 -21.23 6.74
C SER A 165 21.96 -21.82 6.98
N VAL A 166 22.92 -21.42 6.13
CA VAL A 166 24.32 -21.84 6.20
C VAL A 166 25.20 -20.61 6.00
N ALA A 167 26.31 -20.47 6.72
CA ALA A 167 27.25 -19.37 6.47
C ALA A 167 27.81 -19.43 5.04
N SER A 168 27.89 -18.29 4.35
CA SER A 168 28.37 -18.23 2.95
C SER A 168 29.80 -18.77 2.81
N THR A 169 30.64 -18.57 3.83
CA THR A 169 32.01 -19.09 3.92
C THR A 169 32.10 -20.62 3.85
N SER A 170 31.03 -21.33 4.24
CA SER A 170 30.96 -22.80 4.14
C SER A 170 30.79 -23.29 2.69
N TYR A 171 30.33 -22.42 1.79
CA TYR A 171 30.31 -22.64 0.34
C TYR A 171 31.66 -22.13 -0.24
N LYS A 172 32.74 -22.87 0.00
CA LYS A 172 34.04 -22.56 -0.63
C LYS A 172 33.90 -22.54 -2.16
N LYS A 173 34.42 -21.49 -2.82
CA LYS A 173 34.63 -21.44 -4.27
C LYS A 173 35.42 -22.67 -4.71
N GLN A 174 34.77 -23.63 -5.36
CA GLN A 174 35.47 -24.68 -6.09
C GLN A 174 36.15 -24.02 -7.29
N GLY A 175 37.48 -24.08 -7.35
CA GLY A 175 38.22 -23.74 -8.58
C GLY A 175 37.82 -24.67 -9.72
N ARG A 176 37.93 -24.20 -10.97
CA ARG A 176 37.72 -25.02 -12.17
C ARG A 176 38.56 -26.31 -12.07
N GLY A 177 37.92 -27.48 -12.14
CA GLY A 177 38.59 -28.79 -12.09
C GLY A 177 38.30 -29.68 -10.87
N GLY A 178 37.39 -29.29 -9.97
CA GLY A 178 36.98 -30.15 -8.85
C GLY A 178 36.25 -31.42 -9.30
N LYS A 179 36.60 -32.57 -8.71
CA LYS A 179 35.81 -33.81 -8.84
C LYS A 179 34.38 -33.53 -8.39
N GLY A 180 33.44 -33.58 -9.34
CA GLY A 180 32.01 -33.52 -9.04
C GLY A 180 31.68 -34.51 -7.94
N VAL A 181 31.02 -34.03 -6.89
CA VAL A 181 30.46 -34.89 -5.85
C VAL A 181 29.54 -35.88 -6.56
N LYS A 182 29.80 -37.18 -6.41
CA LYS A 182 28.93 -38.24 -6.93
C LYS A 182 27.49 -37.92 -6.48
N ALA A 183 26.60 -37.62 -7.43
CA ALA A 183 25.18 -37.57 -7.16
C ALA A 183 24.75 -38.99 -6.79
N ALA A 184 24.43 -39.21 -5.52
CA ALA A 184 24.07 -40.51 -5.00
C ALA A 184 22.56 -40.53 -4.74
N SER A 185 21.89 -41.54 -5.30
CA SER A 185 20.54 -42.00 -4.90
C SER A 185 19.34 -41.10 -5.24
N SER A 186 18.23 -41.73 -5.61
CA SER A 186 16.93 -41.09 -5.87
C SER A 186 16.29 -40.41 -4.64
N ASP A 187 16.88 -40.61 -3.46
CA ASP A 187 16.41 -40.13 -2.15
C ASP A 187 17.08 -38.81 -1.68
N GLU A 188 17.89 -38.17 -2.51
CA GLU A 188 18.49 -36.88 -2.16
C GLU A 188 17.47 -35.74 -2.26
N ASP A 189 17.25 -35.05 -1.13
CA ASP A 189 16.39 -33.87 -1.04
C ASP A 189 17.02 -32.68 -1.79
N VAL A 190 16.32 -32.20 -2.82
CA VAL A 190 16.86 -31.23 -3.78
C VAL A 190 16.56 -29.81 -3.31
N ILE A 191 17.56 -28.93 -3.38
CA ILE A 191 17.36 -27.51 -3.09
C ILE A 191 16.57 -26.88 -4.26
N GLU A 192 15.37 -26.39 -3.99
CA GLU A 192 14.50 -25.74 -4.96
C GLU A 192 14.70 -24.22 -4.99
N HIS A 193 14.83 -23.60 -3.81
CA HIS A 193 15.07 -22.17 -3.67
C HIS A 193 16.39 -21.95 -2.93
N LEU A 194 17.22 -21.04 -3.46
CA LEU A 194 18.49 -20.65 -2.86
C LEU A 194 18.62 -19.13 -2.95
N LEU A 195 18.93 -18.50 -1.82
CA LEU A 195 19.06 -17.06 -1.69
C LEU A 195 20.26 -16.73 -0.79
N SER A 196 21.12 -15.82 -1.25
CA SER A 196 22.17 -15.25 -0.40
C SER A 196 21.66 -13.97 0.24
N THR A 197 21.77 -13.88 1.56
CA THR A 197 21.26 -12.76 2.35
C THR A 197 22.14 -12.46 3.57
N SER A 198 21.85 -11.37 4.28
CA SER A 198 22.48 -11.09 5.57
C SER A 198 21.59 -11.60 6.72
N VAL A 199 22.18 -11.90 7.87
CA VAL A 199 21.48 -12.47 9.03
C VAL A 199 20.33 -11.58 9.54
N HIS A 200 20.46 -10.26 9.38
CA HIS A 200 19.45 -9.28 9.82
C HIS A 200 18.35 -9.00 8.81
N SER A 201 18.48 -9.52 7.59
CA SER A 201 17.55 -9.24 6.50
C SER A 201 16.21 -9.92 6.73
N TYR A 202 15.12 -9.25 6.37
CA TYR A 202 13.81 -9.89 6.30
C TYR A 202 13.66 -10.67 5.00
N LEU A 203 13.11 -11.88 5.11
CA LEU A 203 12.79 -12.76 4.01
C LEU A 203 11.28 -12.88 3.87
N LEU A 204 10.80 -12.77 2.64
CA LEU A 204 9.40 -12.94 2.26
C LEU A 204 9.22 -14.29 1.55
N PHE A 205 8.44 -15.18 2.17
CA PHE A 205 8.11 -16.49 1.65
C PHE A 205 6.70 -16.45 1.04
N PHE A 206 6.62 -16.48 -0.28
CA PHE A 206 5.35 -16.47 -1.01
C PHE A 206 4.83 -17.88 -1.20
N THR A 207 3.57 -18.13 -0.88
CA THR A 207 2.94 -19.46 -0.98
C THR A 207 2.05 -19.60 -2.20
N ASP A 208 1.80 -20.84 -2.60
CA ASP A 208 0.86 -21.19 -3.68
C ASP A 208 -0.58 -20.74 -3.38
N LYS A 209 -0.97 -20.66 -2.10
CA LYS A 209 -2.25 -20.08 -1.64
C LYS A 209 -2.27 -18.55 -1.61
N GLY A 210 -1.23 -17.88 -2.10
CA GLY A 210 -1.20 -16.43 -2.24
C GLY A 210 -1.00 -15.67 -0.93
N LYS A 211 -0.43 -16.32 0.09
CA LYS A 211 0.02 -15.69 1.33
C LYS A 211 1.51 -15.37 1.25
N VAL A 212 1.95 -14.45 2.12
CA VAL A 212 3.36 -14.15 2.36
C VAL A 212 3.64 -14.34 3.84
N TYR A 213 4.67 -15.08 4.14
CA TYR A 213 5.20 -15.22 5.49
C TYR A 213 6.52 -14.45 5.59
N ARG A 214 6.71 -13.75 6.69
CA ARG A 214 7.85 -12.87 6.94
C ARG A 214 8.63 -13.45 8.10
N ALA A 215 9.91 -13.69 7.87
CA ALA A 215 10.84 -14.10 8.92
C ALA A 215 12.16 -13.35 8.75
N LYS A 216 12.82 -13.05 9.85
CA LYS A 216 14.20 -12.58 9.80
C LYS A 216 15.10 -13.76 9.44
N ALA A 217 16.18 -13.52 8.71
CA ALA A 217 17.03 -14.60 8.23
C ALA A 217 17.68 -15.40 9.40
N HIS A 218 17.92 -14.78 10.56
CA HIS A 218 18.37 -15.48 11.78
C HIS A 218 17.33 -16.40 12.42
N GLU A 219 16.03 -16.20 12.17
CA GLU A 219 14.98 -17.11 12.67
C GLU A 219 15.01 -18.45 11.91
N ILE A 220 15.70 -18.49 10.76
CA ILE A 220 15.90 -19.71 9.98
C ILE A 220 17.01 -20.55 10.63
N PRO A 221 16.78 -21.85 10.90
CA PRO A 221 17.74 -22.68 11.61
C PRO A 221 19.11 -22.74 10.92
N LYS A 222 20.14 -22.25 11.61
CA LYS A 222 21.55 -22.30 11.20
C LYS A 222 22.05 -23.73 11.35
N THR A 223 22.45 -24.35 10.23
CA THR A 223 22.90 -25.74 10.21
C THR A 223 24.10 -25.92 9.28
N ASN A 224 24.73 -27.10 9.35
CA ASN A 224 25.79 -27.47 8.42
C ASN A 224 25.23 -27.77 7.03
N ARG A 225 26.04 -27.57 5.98
CA ARG A 225 25.64 -27.80 4.57
C ARG A 225 24.97 -29.15 4.32
N THR A 226 25.43 -30.21 4.99
CA THR A 226 24.92 -31.59 4.83
C THR A 226 23.66 -31.90 5.62
N ALA A 227 23.26 -31.07 6.59
CA ALA A 227 22.05 -31.28 7.37
C ALA A 227 20.80 -31.01 6.52
N ARG A 228 19.69 -31.70 6.83
CA ARG A 228 18.42 -31.49 6.11
C ARG A 228 17.76 -30.15 6.46
N GLY A 229 17.93 -29.65 7.69
CA GLY A 229 17.25 -28.46 8.19
C GLY A 229 15.95 -28.80 8.91
N SER A 230 15.04 -27.83 9.02
CA SER A 230 13.75 -28.00 9.68
C SER A 230 12.61 -27.80 8.69
N LEU A 231 11.46 -28.42 8.93
CA LEU A 231 10.27 -28.22 8.09
C LEU A 231 9.85 -26.74 8.14
N ILE A 232 9.68 -26.13 6.97
CA ILE A 232 9.36 -24.70 6.82
C ILE A 232 8.04 -24.32 7.50
N GLN A 233 7.11 -25.26 7.58
CA GLN A 233 5.82 -25.10 8.25
C GLN A 233 5.98 -24.80 9.73
N ASN A 234 6.97 -25.41 10.39
CA ASN A 234 7.23 -25.19 11.81
C ASN A 234 7.90 -23.84 12.06
N VAL A 235 8.79 -23.43 11.15
CA VAL A 235 9.53 -22.16 11.27
C VAL A 235 8.62 -20.96 11.01
N LEU A 236 7.77 -21.03 9.96
CA LEU A 236 6.95 -19.91 9.51
C LEU A 236 5.49 -20.00 9.97
N SER A 237 5.11 -21.04 10.73
CA SER A 237 3.72 -21.31 11.13
C SER A 237 2.76 -21.32 9.93
N MET A 238 3.16 -21.99 8.85
CA MET A 238 2.37 -22.12 7.62
C MET A 238 1.34 -23.24 7.74
N GLY A 239 0.27 -23.17 6.93
CA GLY A 239 -0.65 -24.29 6.79
C GLY A 239 0.02 -25.53 6.18
N GLN A 240 -0.39 -26.73 6.59
CA GLN A 240 0.25 -27.99 6.17
C GLN A 240 0.20 -28.25 4.65
N ASP A 241 -0.81 -27.71 3.96
CA ASP A 241 -0.96 -27.86 2.51
C ASP A 241 -0.36 -26.70 1.68
N GLU A 242 0.34 -25.75 2.32
CA GLU A 242 0.93 -24.61 1.63
C GLU A 242 2.35 -24.91 1.16
N LYS A 243 2.64 -24.57 -0.10
CA LYS A 243 3.97 -24.72 -0.71
C LYS A 243 4.58 -23.36 -1.02
N VAL A 244 5.87 -23.19 -0.72
CA VAL A 244 6.61 -21.98 -1.05
C VAL A 244 6.92 -21.94 -2.55
N GLN A 245 6.56 -20.83 -3.20
CA GLN A 245 6.75 -20.58 -4.63
C GLN A 245 7.90 -19.62 -4.91
N ALA A 246 8.24 -18.76 -3.95
CA ALA A 246 9.36 -17.84 -4.05
C ALA A 246 9.82 -17.39 -2.66
N ILE A 247 11.12 -17.13 -2.55
CA ILE A 247 11.75 -16.46 -1.41
C ILE A 247 12.36 -15.18 -1.93
N ILE A 248 12.01 -14.04 -1.33
CA ILE A 248 12.46 -12.72 -1.77
C ILE A 248 13.08 -11.99 -0.57
N ASP A 249 14.26 -11.43 -0.78
CA ASP A 249 14.96 -10.60 0.21
C ASP A 249 14.35 -9.19 0.23
N THR A 250 14.16 -8.64 1.42
CA THR A 250 13.72 -7.25 1.59
C THR A 250 14.81 -6.21 1.32
N ARG A 251 16.10 -6.60 1.32
CA ARG A 251 17.17 -5.70 0.86
C ARG A 251 16.96 -5.22 -0.58
N ASP A 252 16.20 -6.00 -1.37
CA ASP A 252 15.78 -5.62 -2.72
C ASP A 252 14.76 -4.46 -2.73
N TYR A 253 14.30 -3.91 -1.59
CA TYR A 253 13.37 -2.78 -1.56
C TYR A 253 13.92 -1.51 -2.25
N GLU A 254 15.24 -1.32 -2.26
CA GLU A 254 15.86 -0.14 -2.85
C GLU A 254 16.05 -0.30 -4.37
N THR A 255 16.34 -1.52 -4.83
CA THR A 255 16.59 -1.85 -6.24
C THR A 255 15.30 -2.17 -6.99
N GLU A 256 14.34 -2.80 -6.33
CA GLU A 256 13.10 -3.32 -6.91
C GLU A 256 11.89 -2.56 -6.43
N LYS A 257 11.03 -2.12 -7.36
CA LYS A 257 9.87 -1.27 -7.05
C LYS A 257 8.58 -2.08 -6.91
N PHE A 258 8.46 -3.17 -7.66
CA PHE A 258 7.23 -3.95 -7.72
C PHE A 258 7.47 -5.45 -7.60
N LEU A 259 6.41 -6.14 -7.21
CA LEU A 259 6.30 -7.59 -7.24
C LEU A 259 5.25 -7.98 -8.27
N LEU A 260 5.63 -8.89 -9.15
CA LEU A 260 4.74 -9.56 -10.08
C LEU A 260 4.36 -10.92 -9.50
N ILE A 261 3.07 -11.14 -9.28
CA ILE A 261 2.50 -12.39 -8.81
C ILE A 261 1.69 -12.99 -9.97
N MET A 262 1.98 -14.24 -10.33
CA MET A 262 1.42 -14.90 -11.50
C MET A 262 0.79 -16.22 -11.09
N THR A 263 -0.44 -16.48 -11.56
CA THR A 263 -1.25 -17.62 -11.12
C THR A 263 -1.46 -18.67 -12.22
N GLU A 264 -1.88 -19.88 -11.83
CA GLU A 264 -2.16 -21.02 -12.71
C GLU A 264 -3.26 -20.69 -13.73
N LYS A 265 -4.29 -19.94 -13.34
CA LYS A 265 -5.37 -19.51 -14.25
C LYS A 265 -4.99 -18.31 -15.14
N GLY A 266 -3.72 -17.91 -15.15
CA GLY A 266 -3.23 -16.85 -16.01
C GLY A 266 -3.55 -15.44 -15.53
N THR A 267 -3.85 -15.28 -14.24
CA THR A 267 -3.97 -13.97 -13.61
C THR A 267 -2.58 -13.45 -13.25
N VAL A 268 -2.35 -12.16 -13.48
CA VAL A 268 -1.12 -11.47 -13.10
C VAL A 268 -1.48 -10.25 -12.27
N LYS A 269 -0.72 -10.05 -11.19
CA LYS A 269 -0.85 -8.88 -10.35
C LYS A 269 0.49 -8.20 -10.17
N LYS A 270 0.51 -6.89 -10.35
CA LYS A 270 1.63 -6.04 -9.97
C LYS A 270 1.28 -5.34 -8.67
N SER A 271 2.10 -5.48 -7.64
CA SER A 271 1.96 -4.79 -6.35
C SER A 271 3.23 -4.02 -6.04
N LYS A 272 3.13 -2.92 -5.27
CA LYS A 272 4.34 -2.23 -4.83
C LYS A 272 5.06 -3.12 -3.82
N PHE A 273 6.37 -3.21 -3.94
CA PHE A 273 7.14 -4.08 -3.08
C PHE A 273 7.08 -3.61 -1.62
N LYS A 274 7.13 -2.29 -1.40
CA LYS A 274 6.96 -1.66 -0.07
C LYS A 274 5.64 -1.99 0.64
N ASP A 275 4.58 -2.41 -0.07
CA ASP A 275 3.31 -2.78 0.58
C ASP A 275 3.46 -4.03 1.48
N PHE A 276 4.54 -4.80 1.28
CA PHE A 276 4.87 -6.01 2.05
C PHE A 276 5.82 -5.73 3.23
N ASP A 277 6.26 -4.48 3.39
CA ASP A 277 6.94 -4.05 4.60
C ASP A 277 5.89 -3.80 5.69
N SER A 278 5.98 -4.55 6.79
CA SER A 278 4.94 -4.60 7.81
C SER A 278 5.50 -5.10 9.14
N ASN A 279 4.71 -5.08 10.21
CA ASN A 279 5.09 -5.73 11.48
C ASN A 279 4.45 -7.12 11.63
N TYR A 280 3.47 -7.46 10.78
CA TYR A 280 2.82 -8.78 10.83
C TYR A 280 3.71 -9.86 10.20
N LYS A 281 3.75 -11.04 10.85
CA LYS A 281 4.47 -12.23 10.36
C LYS A 281 3.82 -12.88 9.14
N SER A 282 2.52 -12.72 8.95
CA SER A 282 1.80 -13.24 7.78
C SER A 282 0.92 -12.18 7.14
N LEU A 283 0.88 -12.19 5.80
CA LEU A 283 0.22 -11.19 4.97
C LEU A 283 -0.49 -11.87 3.80
N GLN A 284 -1.64 -11.34 3.37
CA GLN A 284 -2.21 -11.74 2.07
C GLN A 284 -1.45 -11.07 0.92
N ALA A 285 -0.99 -11.85 -0.05
CA ALA A 285 -0.28 -11.38 -1.24
C ALA A 285 -1.20 -11.13 -2.42
N ILE A 286 -2.25 -11.93 -2.60
CA ILE A 286 -3.23 -11.86 -3.69
C ILE A 286 -4.52 -12.57 -3.26
N LYS A 287 -5.69 -12.07 -3.65
CA LYS A 287 -6.95 -12.80 -3.45
C LYS A 287 -7.19 -13.75 -4.62
N LEU A 288 -7.14 -15.06 -4.35
CA LEU A 288 -7.36 -16.13 -5.34
C LEU A 288 -8.86 -16.46 -5.48
N LYS A 289 -9.26 -16.95 -6.65
CA LYS A 289 -10.63 -17.39 -6.98
C LYS A 289 -10.60 -18.84 -7.45
N ASP A 290 -11.64 -19.60 -7.16
CA ASP A 290 -11.92 -20.90 -7.81
C ASP A 290 -10.71 -21.87 -7.81
N ASP A 291 -10.10 -22.13 -6.64
CA ASP A 291 -8.91 -23.00 -6.49
C ASP A 291 -7.68 -22.62 -7.33
N ASP A 292 -7.58 -21.37 -7.80
CA ASP A 292 -6.38 -20.84 -8.44
C ASP A 292 -5.19 -20.85 -7.47
N ARG A 293 -3.97 -20.98 -8.01
CA ARG A 293 -2.72 -21.06 -7.25
C ARG A 293 -1.67 -20.13 -7.82
N VAL A 294 -0.82 -19.58 -6.96
CA VAL A 294 0.36 -18.83 -7.40
C VAL A 294 1.39 -19.81 -7.95
N VAL A 295 1.91 -19.50 -9.14
CA VAL A 295 2.94 -20.30 -9.84
C VAL A 295 4.32 -19.68 -9.72
N SER A 296 4.38 -18.35 -9.64
CA SER A 296 5.64 -17.63 -9.56
C SER A 296 5.43 -16.23 -9.01
N VAL A 297 6.45 -15.75 -8.30
CA VAL A 297 6.58 -14.36 -7.87
C VAL A 297 7.94 -13.85 -8.33
N LYS A 298 7.98 -12.66 -8.91
CA LYS A 298 9.19 -12.03 -9.43
C LYS A 298 9.27 -10.57 -8.99
N THR A 299 10.47 -10.14 -8.62
CA THR A 299 10.78 -8.73 -8.40
C THR A 299 11.00 -8.03 -9.75
N THR A 300 10.73 -6.73 -9.78
CA THR A 300 10.82 -5.93 -11.00
C THR A 300 10.98 -4.44 -10.70
N SER A 301 11.68 -3.74 -11.60
CA SER A 301 11.93 -2.30 -11.52
C SER A 301 10.78 -1.47 -12.09
N GLY A 302 9.88 -2.07 -12.89
CA GLY A 302 8.78 -1.39 -13.57
C GLY A 302 8.99 -1.21 -15.08
N LYS A 303 10.06 -1.79 -15.66
CA LYS A 303 10.44 -1.70 -17.08
C LYS A 303 10.50 -3.06 -17.79
N GLU A 304 10.20 -4.13 -17.09
CA GLU A 304 10.41 -5.50 -17.55
C GLU A 304 9.19 -6.01 -18.35
N ASP A 305 9.43 -6.92 -19.30
CA ASP A 305 8.33 -7.68 -19.90
C ASP A 305 7.95 -8.85 -19.00
N VAL A 306 6.66 -9.15 -18.94
CA VAL A 306 6.12 -10.34 -18.27
C VAL A 306 5.89 -11.43 -19.31
N ILE A 307 6.37 -12.64 -19.00
CA ILE A 307 6.19 -13.82 -19.84
C ILE A 307 5.46 -14.89 -19.05
N LEU A 308 4.38 -15.42 -19.64
CA LEU A 308 3.65 -16.57 -19.10
C LEU A 308 3.66 -17.69 -20.14
N VAL A 309 3.82 -18.91 -19.67
CA VAL A 309 3.83 -20.12 -20.50
C VAL A 309 2.73 -21.07 -20.03
N SER A 310 1.89 -21.52 -20.95
CA SER A 310 0.81 -22.48 -20.69
C SER A 310 1.24 -23.92 -20.91
N GLN A 311 0.52 -24.83 -20.26
CA GLN A 311 0.69 -26.29 -20.34
C GLN A 311 0.55 -26.80 -21.78
N LYS A 312 -0.37 -26.22 -22.56
CA LYS A 312 -0.57 -26.54 -23.99
C LYS A 312 0.41 -25.82 -24.93
N GLY A 313 1.49 -25.24 -24.39
CA GLY A 313 2.62 -24.72 -25.17
C GLY A 313 2.36 -23.37 -25.83
N GLN A 314 1.45 -22.54 -25.28
CA GLN A 314 1.36 -21.12 -25.64
C GLN A 314 2.23 -20.29 -24.70
N ALA A 315 2.79 -19.20 -25.18
CA ALA A 315 3.40 -18.19 -24.34
C ALA A 315 2.96 -16.78 -24.75
N ILE A 316 2.74 -15.92 -23.78
CA ILE A 316 2.51 -14.50 -24.00
C ILE A 316 3.65 -13.70 -23.41
N ARG A 317 4.11 -12.67 -24.12
CA ARG A 317 5.06 -11.67 -23.63
C ARG A 317 4.39 -10.30 -23.75
N PHE A 318 4.30 -9.54 -22.68
CA PHE A 318 3.76 -8.18 -22.71
C PHE A 318 4.50 -7.28 -21.73
N ASP A 319 4.49 -5.99 -22.02
CA ASP A 319 5.18 -4.98 -21.21
C ASP A 319 4.44 -4.78 -19.87
N GLU A 320 5.16 -4.81 -18.74
CA GLU A 320 4.51 -4.71 -17.44
C GLU A 320 3.84 -3.36 -17.16
N THR A 321 4.15 -2.31 -17.93
CA THR A 321 3.46 -1.02 -17.86
C THR A 321 1.95 -1.17 -18.14
N ASN A 322 1.56 -2.25 -18.82
CA ASN A 322 0.16 -2.62 -19.07
C ASN A 322 -0.56 -3.14 -17.80
N LEU A 323 0.17 -3.31 -16.69
CA LEU A 323 -0.34 -3.62 -15.37
C LEU A 323 -0.27 -2.35 -14.51
N LYS A 324 -1.40 -1.95 -13.92
CA LYS A 324 -1.37 -0.90 -12.88
C LYS A 324 -0.97 -1.55 -11.55
N PRO A 325 -0.13 -0.91 -10.72
CA PRO A 325 0.12 -1.37 -9.36
C PRO A 325 -1.19 -1.42 -8.57
N GLN A 326 -1.45 -2.56 -7.92
CA GLN A 326 -2.63 -2.81 -7.11
C GLN A 326 -2.22 -3.17 -5.68
N GLY A 327 -3.12 -2.91 -4.73
CA GLY A 327 -2.91 -3.29 -3.34
C GLY A 327 -2.79 -4.81 -3.12
N ARG A 328 -2.31 -5.18 -1.94
CA ARG A 328 -2.04 -6.57 -1.55
C ARG A 328 -3.24 -7.51 -1.62
N THR A 329 -4.44 -7.05 -1.26
CA THR A 329 -5.66 -7.88 -1.27
C THR A 329 -6.36 -7.90 -2.63
N ALA A 330 -5.85 -7.16 -3.62
CA ALA A 330 -6.42 -7.17 -4.96
C ALA A 330 -6.21 -8.51 -5.65
N MET A 331 -7.10 -8.79 -6.60
CA MET A 331 -7.16 -10.05 -7.35
C MET A 331 -6.17 -10.14 -8.52
N GLY A 332 -5.65 -9.01 -9.02
CA GLY A 332 -4.91 -8.99 -10.28
C GLY A 332 -5.81 -8.82 -11.51
N VAL A 333 -5.20 -8.93 -12.67
CA VAL A 333 -5.83 -8.84 -13.99
C VAL A 333 -5.37 -9.99 -14.87
N ARG A 334 -6.15 -10.35 -15.89
CA ARG A 334 -5.77 -11.43 -16.81
C ARG A 334 -4.46 -11.10 -17.55
N GLY A 335 -3.46 -11.95 -17.44
CA GLY A 335 -2.20 -11.86 -18.19
C GLY A 335 -2.24 -12.62 -19.51
N ILE A 336 -2.74 -13.85 -19.50
CA ILE A 336 -2.91 -14.71 -20.68
C ILE A 336 -4.34 -15.24 -20.75
N LYS A 337 -4.89 -15.37 -21.96
CA LYS A 337 -6.14 -16.09 -22.18
C LYS A 337 -5.82 -17.56 -22.43
N LEU A 338 -6.27 -18.40 -21.51
CA LEU A 338 -6.13 -19.84 -21.57
C LEU A 338 -7.31 -20.48 -22.31
N ARG A 339 -7.06 -21.61 -22.97
CA ARG A 339 -8.13 -22.47 -23.49
C ARG A 339 -8.67 -23.34 -22.35
N GLU A 340 -9.81 -23.97 -22.59
CA GLU A 340 -10.38 -24.93 -21.65
C GLU A 340 -9.38 -26.05 -21.33
N GLY A 341 -9.24 -26.38 -20.04
CA GLY A 341 -8.28 -27.34 -19.53
C GLY A 341 -6.80 -26.97 -19.75
N ASP A 342 -6.48 -25.70 -20.01
CA ASP A 342 -5.10 -25.20 -20.04
C ASP A 342 -4.80 -24.40 -18.77
N LYS A 343 -3.53 -24.38 -18.35
CA LYS A 343 -3.05 -23.65 -17.17
C LYS A 343 -1.64 -23.12 -17.38
N VAL A 344 -1.27 -22.07 -16.66
CA VAL A 344 0.10 -21.55 -16.63
C VAL A 344 0.98 -22.51 -15.84
N VAL A 345 2.11 -22.89 -16.43
CA VAL A 345 3.12 -23.81 -15.84
C VAL A 345 4.51 -23.18 -15.76
N GLY A 346 4.65 -21.95 -16.25
CA GLY A 346 5.90 -21.21 -16.20
C GLY A 346 5.68 -19.72 -16.34
N ALA A 347 6.53 -18.95 -15.67
CA ALA A 347 6.55 -17.51 -15.77
C ALA A 347 7.99 -16.99 -15.65
N ALA A 348 8.26 -15.88 -16.33
CA ALA A 348 9.57 -15.24 -16.39
C ALA A 348 9.43 -13.74 -16.65
N THR A 349 10.53 -13.01 -16.47
CA THR A 349 10.60 -11.60 -16.86
C THR A 349 11.68 -11.41 -17.92
N SER A 350 11.71 -10.26 -18.59
CA SER A 350 12.78 -9.94 -19.57
C SER A 350 14.19 -9.81 -18.97
N ARG A 351 14.37 -10.02 -17.66
CA ARG A 351 15.70 -10.16 -17.04
C ARG A 351 16.31 -11.54 -17.27
N ASP A 352 15.46 -12.52 -17.51
CA ASP A 352 15.88 -13.87 -17.85
C ASP A 352 16.36 -13.88 -19.32
N GLU A 353 17.41 -14.65 -19.64
CA GLU A 353 17.88 -14.74 -21.04
C GLU A 353 17.27 -15.93 -21.79
N THR A 354 17.15 -17.06 -21.10
CA THR A 354 16.76 -18.33 -21.71
C THR A 354 15.72 -19.08 -20.86
N LEU A 355 14.70 -19.60 -21.52
CA LEU A 355 13.71 -20.49 -20.92
C LEU A 355 14.00 -21.95 -21.28
N LEU A 356 14.06 -22.81 -20.26
CA LEU A 356 14.03 -24.26 -20.41
C LEU A 356 12.57 -24.74 -20.37
N PHE A 357 12.20 -25.52 -21.39
CA PHE A 357 10.91 -26.16 -21.51
C PHE A 357 11.09 -27.67 -21.36
N ILE A 358 10.25 -28.31 -20.54
CA ILE A 358 10.23 -29.76 -20.35
C ILE A 358 8.80 -30.28 -20.53
N THR A 359 8.63 -31.35 -21.29
CA THR A 359 7.35 -32.02 -21.54
C THR A 359 7.21 -33.29 -20.71
N ALA A 360 5.96 -33.76 -20.53
CA ALA A 360 5.62 -34.91 -19.71
C ALA A 360 6.30 -36.20 -20.20
N LYS A 361 6.57 -36.37 -21.49
CA LYS A 361 7.30 -37.54 -22.03
C LYS A 361 8.82 -37.35 -22.11
N GLY A 362 9.38 -36.41 -21.34
CA GLY A 362 10.84 -36.28 -21.16
C GLY A 362 11.56 -35.58 -22.32
N TYR A 363 10.85 -34.80 -23.14
CA TYR A 363 11.47 -33.95 -24.15
C TYR A 363 11.68 -32.54 -23.62
N GLY A 364 12.71 -31.86 -24.10
CA GLY A 364 13.01 -30.51 -23.68
C GLY A 364 13.79 -29.69 -24.69
N LYS A 365 13.74 -28.38 -24.51
CA LYS A 365 14.51 -27.41 -25.29
C LYS A 365 14.77 -26.15 -24.50
N ARG A 366 15.85 -25.46 -24.88
CA ARG A 366 16.12 -24.08 -24.46
C ARG A 366 15.68 -23.12 -25.54
N THR A 367 15.03 -22.02 -25.18
CA THR A 367 14.63 -20.97 -26.13
C THR A 367 14.98 -19.61 -25.53
N LYS A 368 15.67 -18.77 -26.29
CA LYS A 368 15.96 -17.39 -25.87
C LYS A 368 14.66 -16.59 -25.72
N LEU A 369 14.62 -15.68 -24.75
CA LEU A 369 13.43 -14.85 -24.52
C LEU A 369 13.09 -13.95 -25.73
N ASP A 370 14.08 -13.55 -26.52
CA ASP A 370 13.90 -12.70 -27.70
C ASP A 370 13.13 -13.35 -28.85
N GLU A 371 13.05 -14.68 -28.88
CA GLU A 371 12.19 -15.41 -29.83
C GLU A 371 10.70 -15.15 -29.57
N PHE A 372 10.34 -14.72 -28.35
CA PHE A 372 8.97 -14.39 -28.00
C PHE A 372 8.72 -12.92 -28.30
N ARG A 373 8.03 -12.65 -29.41
CA ARG A 373 7.55 -11.30 -29.74
C ARG A 373 6.55 -10.79 -28.69
N ARG A 374 6.55 -9.48 -28.45
CA ARG A 374 5.51 -8.84 -27.63
C ARG A 374 4.13 -9.01 -28.26
N ALA A 375 3.13 -9.21 -27.41
CA ALA A 375 1.71 -9.33 -27.74
C ALA A 375 0.88 -8.52 -26.71
N GLY A 376 -0.38 -8.22 -27.04
CA GLY A 376 -1.27 -7.52 -26.12
C GLY A 376 -1.62 -8.36 -24.89
N ARG A 377 -1.53 -7.78 -23.69
CA ARG A 377 -1.89 -8.43 -22.42
C ARG A 377 -3.31 -9.02 -22.49
N GLY A 378 -3.47 -10.25 -22.01
CA GLY A 378 -4.75 -10.96 -22.02
C GLY A 378 -5.08 -11.63 -23.36
N GLY A 379 -4.17 -11.62 -24.32
CA GLY A 379 -4.28 -12.40 -25.56
C GLY A 379 -3.96 -13.89 -25.39
N MET A 380 -4.09 -14.65 -26.48
CA MET A 380 -3.77 -16.09 -26.51
C MET A 380 -2.27 -16.39 -26.53
N GLY A 381 -1.43 -15.39 -26.82
CA GLY A 381 0.00 -15.56 -27.00
C GLY A 381 0.39 -16.19 -28.34
N VAL A 382 1.61 -16.71 -28.40
CA VAL A 382 2.21 -17.39 -29.55
C VAL A 382 2.65 -18.80 -29.14
N LYS A 383 2.78 -19.70 -30.12
CA LYS A 383 3.29 -21.06 -29.87
C LYS A 383 4.73 -21.00 -29.37
N ALA A 384 4.95 -21.56 -28.18
CA ALA A 384 6.21 -21.66 -27.45
C ALA A 384 6.83 -23.06 -27.48
N LEU A 385 5.99 -24.08 -27.67
CA LEU A 385 6.37 -25.46 -27.91
C LEU A 385 5.25 -26.15 -28.68
N LYS A 386 5.57 -26.93 -29.71
CA LYS A 386 4.58 -27.77 -30.40
C LYS A 386 4.31 -29.02 -29.57
N VAL A 387 3.25 -28.97 -28.77
CA VAL A 387 2.74 -30.11 -28.01
C VAL A 387 2.14 -31.13 -28.98
N THR A 388 2.47 -32.40 -28.77
CA THR A 388 1.97 -33.56 -29.53
C THR A 388 1.75 -34.70 -28.55
N GLU A 389 0.81 -35.61 -28.81
CA GLU A 389 0.54 -36.75 -27.94
C GLU A 389 1.80 -37.55 -27.59
N ALA A 390 2.66 -37.82 -28.58
CA ALA A 390 3.93 -38.52 -28.40
C ALA A 390 4.92 -37.84 -27.43
N LYS A 391 4.76 -36.53 -27.17
CA LYS A 391 5.64 -35.75 -26.28
C LYS A 391 4.96 -35.33 -24.98
N GLY A 392 3.64 -35.44 -24.91
CA GLY A 392 2.83 -34.99 -23.79
C GLY A 392 2.82 -33.48 -23.62
N ASN A 393 2.01 -33.03 -22.65
CA ASN A 393 1.87 -31.63 -22.28
C ASN A 393 3.16 -31.07 -21.65
N LEU A 394 3.27 -29.75 -21.58
CA LEU A 394 4.39 -29.10 -20.91
C LEU A 394 4.24 -29.25 -19.38
N VAL A 395 5.29 -29.76 -18.71
CA VAL A 395 5.34 -29.84 -17.24
C VAL A 395 5.64 -28.48 -16.64
N GLY A 396 6.50 -27.72 -17.31
CA GLY A 396 6.73 -26.31 -16.97
C GLY A 396 7.77 -25.64 -17.83
N ALA A 397 7.94 -24.35 -17.56
CA ALA A 397 8.99 -23.54 -18.13
C ALA A 397 9.68 -22.72 -17.03
N ARG A 398 11.01 -22.77 -17.00
CA ARG A 398 11.82 -22.07 -15.99
C ARG A 398 12.95 -21.30 -16.67
N SER A 399 13.27 -20.14 -16.11
CA SER A 399 14.47 -19.41 -16.48
C SER A 399 15.71 -20.19 -16.07
N VAL A 400 16.70 -20.22 -16.95
CA VAL A 400 17.95 -20.94 -16.76
C VAL A 400 19.12 -20.15 -17.35
N ASP A 401 20.26 -20.24 -16.67
CA ASP A 401 21.54 -19.74 -17.14
C ASP A 401 22.38 -20.89 -17.73
N GLU A 402 23.48 -20.59 -18.40
CA GLU A 402 24.33 -21.64 -19.01
C GLU A 402 24.96 -22.60 -17.99
N ASP A 403 25.24 -22.08 -16.79
CA ASP A 403 25.83 -22.83 -15.67
C ASP A 403 24.79 -23.54 -14.80
N THR A 404 23.49 -23.39 -15.11
CA THR A 404 22.40 -24.06 -14.40
C THR A 404 22.41 -25.56 -14.72
N GLU A 405 22.12 -26.40 -13.72
CA GLU A 405 21.80 -27.81 -13.92
C GLU A 405 20.30 -28.03 -13.80
N VAL A 406 19.78 -29.12 -14.33
CA VAL A 406 18.37 -29.47 -14.19
C VAL A 406 18.24 -30.90 -13.69
N MET A 407 17.38 -31.06 -12.69
CA MET A 407 16.93 -32.37 -12.22
C MET A 407 15.53 -32.65 -12.73
N LEU A 408 15.32 -33.87 -13.24
CA LEU A 408 14.05 -34.37 -13.75
C LEU A 408 13.69 -35.61 -12.96
N MET A 409 12.43 -35.72 -12.54
CA MET A 409 11.93 -36.89 -11.82
C MET A 409 10.76 -37.50 -12.59
N SER A 410 10.73 -38.82 -12.74
CA SER A 410 9.60 -39.54 -13.31
C SER A 410 8.58 -39.92 -12.23
N THR A 411 7.35 -40.21 -12.67
CA THR A 411 6.32 -40.84 -11.83
C THR A 411 6.73 -42.23 -11.34
N GLY A 412 7.63 -42.91 -12.05
CA GLY A 412 8.23 -44.19 -11.65
C GLY A 412 9.39 -44.07 -10.65
N GLY A 413 9.68 -42.87 -10.15
CA GLY A 413 10.72 -42.64 -9.13
C GLY A 413 12.15 -42.63 -9.68
N THR A 414 12.33 -42.59 -11.01
CA THR A 414 13.66 -42.39 -11.61
C THR A 414 13.97 -40.90 -11.65
N ALA A 415 15.14 -40.51 -11.17
CA ALA A 415 15.63 -39.13 -11.27
C ALA A 415 16.88 -39.05 -12.15
N ILE A 416 16.97 -38.00 -12.97
CA ILE A 416 18.19 -37.66 -13.73
C ILE A 416 18.60 -36.23 -13.44
N ARG A 417 19.91 -35.98 -13.42
CA ARG A 417 20.50 -34.64 -13.30
C ARG A 417 21.43 -34.41 -14.49
N CYS A 418 21.25 -33.30 -15.20
CA CYS A 418 22.10 -32.95 -16.34
C CYS A 418 22.33 -31.44 -16.43
N ALA A 419 23.43 -31.04 -17.06
CA ALA A 419 23.73 -29.63 -17.28
C ALA A 419 22.81 -29.05 -18.36
N VAL A 420 22.22 -27.88 -18.10
CA VAL A 420 21.27 -27.24 -19.01
C VAL A 420 21.91 -26.96 -20.38
N LYS A 421 23.21 -26.68 -20.42
CA LYS A 421 23.99 -26.52 -21.66
C LYS A 421 23.93 -27.72 -22.63
N GLN A 422 23.72 -28.94 -22.12
CA GLN A 422 23.60 -30.16 -22.94
C GLN A 422 22.23 -30.22 -23.66
N ILE A 423 21.22 -29.51 -23.15
CA ILE A 423 19.90 -29.43 -23.78
C ILE A 423 19.98 -28.43 -24.93
N LYS A 424 19.54 -28.85 -26.12
CA LYS A 424 19.68 -28.05 -27.34
C LYS A 424 18.88 -26.75 -27.24
N GLN A 425 19.53 -25.64 -27.60
CA GLN A 425 18.84 -24.37 -27.85
C GLN A 425 18.17 -24.43 -29.22
N MET A 426 16.88 -24.09 -29.28
CA MET A 426 16.05 -24.22 -30.48
C MET A 426 15.05 -23.07 -30.56
N SER A 427 14.45 -22.89 -31.73
CA SER A 427 13.40 -21.87 -31.94
C SER A 427 12.14 -22.17 -31.13
N ARG A 428 11.27 -21.16 -30.99
CA ARG A 428 10.00 -21.29 -30.25
C ARG A 428 9.10 -22.42 -30.77
N ALA A 429 9.04 -22.65 -32.08
CA ALA A 429 8.13 -23.64 -32.67
C ALA A 429 8.67 -25.09 -32.62
N ALA A 430 9.93 -25.28 -32.24
CA ALA A 430 10.55 -26.58 -32.17
C ALA A 430 9.91 -27.48 -31.10
N GLN A 431 10.00 -28.79 -31.32
CA GLN A 431 9.44 -29.79 -30.41
C GLN A 431 10.42 -30.25 -29.32
N GLY A 432 11.67 -29.78 -29.35
CA GLY A 432 12.73 -30.20 -28.42
C GLY A 432 13.31 -31.59 -28.67
N VAL A 433 14.40 -31.85 -27.96
CA VAL A 433 15.18 -33.09 -27.98
C VAL A 433 14.83 -33.95 -26.76
N ARG A 434 15.15 -35.24 -26.81
CA ARG A 434 14.94 -36.12 -25.66
C ARG A 434 15.95 -35.77 -24.56
N VAL A 435 15.46 -35.50 -23.36
CA VAL A 435 16.29 -35.23 -22.18
C VAL A 435 16.25 -36.42 -21.23
N MET A 436 15.06 -37.02 -21.05
CA MET A 436 14.86 -38.21 -20.21
C MET A 436 14.25 -39.34 -21.05
N LYS A 437 14.76 -40.56 -20.87
CA LYS A 437 14.15 -41.76 -21.42
C LYS A 437 13.18 -42.33 -20.38
N LEU A 438 11.89 -42.21 -20.68
CA LEU A 438 10.79 -42.78 -19.90
C LEU A 438 10.26 -44.05 -20.57
N SER A 439 9.69 -44.93 -19.76
CA SER A 439 8.82 -46.03 -20.22
C SER A 439 7.49 -45.46 -20.75
N SER A 440 6.66 -46.28 -21.41
CA SER A 440 5.41 -45.82 -22.03
C SER A 440 4.41 -45.24 -21.01
N GLU A 441 4.37 -45.81 -19.81
CA GLU A 441 3.45 -45.45 -18.74
C GLU A 441 3.99 -44.35 -17.81
N GLU A 442 5.29 -44.05 -17.88
CA GLU A 442 5.89 -43.00 -17.07
C GLU A 442 5.75 -41.61 -17.70
N GLU A 443 5.70 -40.61 -16.82
CA GLU A 443 5.77 -39.20 -17.16
C GLU A 443 6.75 -38.48 -16.25
N VAL A 444 7.28 -37.33 -16.70
CA VAL A 444 8.00 -36.41 -15.84
C VAL A 444 7.00 -35.80 -14.85
N SER A 445 7.19 -36.09 -13.57
CA SER A 445 6.37 -35.59 -12.48
C SER A 445 6.81 -34.18 -12.05
N ALA A 446 8.12 -33.93 -12.03
CA ALA A 446 8.70 -32.65 -11.65
C ALA A 446 10.01 -32.40 -12.40
N PHE A 447 10.34 -31.11 -12.59
CA PHE A 447 11.69 -30.71 -12.94
C PHE A 447 12.08 -29.45 -12.18
N ILE A 448 13.33 -29.42 -11.71
CA ILE A 448 13.85 -28.37 -10.84
C ILE A 448 15.16 -27.87 -11.46
N PRO A 449 15.25 -26.57 -11.85
CA PRO A 449 16.52 -25.96 -12.18
C PRO A 449 17.33 -25.76 -10.89
N ILE A 450 18.55 -26.26 -10.88
CA ILE A 450 19.50 -26.14 -9.79
C ILE A 450 20.51 -25.08 -10.21
N LYS A 451 20.47 -23.91 -9.56
CA LYS A 451 21.53 -22.91 -9.71
C LYS A 451 22.77 -23.42 -8.99
N THR A 452 23.85 -23.56 -9.74
CA THR A 452 25.13 -24.12 -9.27
C THR A 452 26.02 -23.07 -8.64
#